data_AF-A0A4Y3WHW0-F1
#
_entry.id   AF-A0A4Y3WHW0-F1
#
_cell.length_a   1.000
_cell.length_b   1.000
_cell.length_c   1.000
_cell.angle_alpha   90.00
_cell.angle_beta   90.00
_cell.angle_gamma   90.00
#
_symmetry.space_group_name_H-M   'P 1'
#
loop_
_entity.id
_entity.type
_entity.pdbx_description
1 polymer ?
#
loop_
_entity_poly.entity_id
_entity_poly.type
_entity_poly.pdbx_seq_one_letter_code
_entity_poly.pdbx_strand_id
1 'polypeptide(L)'
;MRRPATLLATVAVLGVLAGCGAPAPAPAPAPSAAPAPSAAPAPATPEDVVCQDYTDSESVVRQAADAMTRMPVLPAGVAVLLLGSRQVATTGGVTDPELRAAQVELVAAIDDLDAQGRALLGPDGNAARDAVQLDAERILAAVTEIERVCGAR
;
A
#
# COMPACT_ATOMS: atom_id res chain seq x y z
N MET A 1 9.65 -24.84 -11.11
CA MET A 1 8.39 -24.29 -11.66
C MET A 1 8.77 -23.33 -12.78
N ARG A 2 8.29 -23.59 -14.00
CA ARG A 2 8.71 -22.95 -15.26
C ARG A 2 7.97 -21.62 -15.46
N ARG A 3 8.71 -20.57 -15.86
CA ARG A 3 8.16 -19.25 -16.25
C ARG A 3 7.52 -19.36 -17.65
N PRO A 4 6.30 -18.84 -17.88
CA PRO A 4 5.78 -18.70 -19.23
C PRO A 4 6.33 -17.44 -19.91
N ALA A 5 6.80 -17.66 -21.13
CA ALA A 5 7.45 -16.70 -22.00
C ALA A 5 6.44 -15.85 -22.80
N THR A 6 6.88 -14.62 -23.02
CA THR A 6 6.46 -13.60 -23.99
C THR A 6 5.89 -14.17 -25.30
N LEU A 7 4.69 -13.72 -25.69
CA LEU A 7 4.16 -13.92 -27.04
C LEU A 7 4.00 -12.57 -27.75
N LEU A 8 4.87 -12.38 -28.75
CA LEU A 8 4.83 -11.33 -29.75
C LEU A 8 3.52 -11.41 -30.54
N ALA A 9 2.83 -10.28 -30.70
CA ALA A 9 1.77 -10.12 -31.68
C ALA A 9 2.36 -9.55 -32.98
N THR A 10 2.16 -10.33 -34.04
CA THR A 10 2.64 -10.19 -35.41
C THR A 10 1.94 -9.04 -36.15
N VAL A 11 2.71 -8.16 -36.77
CA VAL A 11 2.23 -7.14 -37.71
C VAL A 11 2.18 -7.77 -39.11
N ALA A 12 0.99 -7.80 -39.72
CA ALA A 12 0.80 -8.17 -41.12
C ALA A 12 0.50 -6.92 -41.94
N VAL A 13 1.32 -6.64 -42.95
CA VAL A 13 1.04 -5.63 -43.98
C VAL A 13 1.20 -6.30 -45.35
N LEU A 14 0.11 -6.27 -46.12
CA LEU A 14 -0.07 -6.87 -47.44
C LEU A 14 -0.45 -5.74 -48.39
N GLY A 15 0.19 -5.66 -49.56
CA GLY A 15 -0.34 -4.90 -50.70
C GLY A 15 0.71 -4.20 -51.57
N VAL A 16 1.10 -4.86 -52.65
CA VAL A 16 1.87 -4.29 -53.78
C VAL A 16 0.91 -4.10 -54.95
N LEU A 17 0.84 -2.88 -55.50
CA LEU A 17 0.23 -2.56 -56.79
C LEU A 17 1.08 -1.49 -57.50
N ALA A 18 1.35 -1.75 -58.78
CA ALA A 18 2.29 -1.04 -59.64
C ALA A 18 1.77 0.32 -60.15
N GLY A 19 2.69 1.27 -60.37
CA GLY A 19 2.41 2.53 -61.05
C GLY A 19 3.64 3.43 -61.27
N CYS A 20 4.01 3.60 -62.55
CA CYS A 20 4.73 4.68 -63.24
C CYS A 20 5.48 5.78 -62.44
N GLY A 21 6.75 6.00 -62.84
CA GLY A 21 7.47 7.29 -62.74
C GLY A 21 8.06 7.60 -61.38
N ALA A 22 9.24 7.06 -61.06
CA ALA A 22 9.93 7.36 -59.80
C ALA A 22 10.51 8.80 -59.81
N PRO A 23 10.01 9.72 -58.97
CA PRO A 23 10.67 10.99 -58.71
C PRO A 23 11.99 10.72 -57.97
N ALA A 24 13.00 11.56 -58.18
CA ALA A 24 14.29 11.44 -57.49
C ALA A 24 14.07 11.30 -55.96
N PRO A 25 14.73 10.32 -55.30
CA PRO A 25 14.47 10.04 -53.89
C PRO A 25 14.72 11.30 -53.08
N ALA A 26 13.68 11.77 -52.38
CA ALA A 26 13.79 12.85 -51.42
C ALA A 26 14.87 12.49 -50.38
N PRO A 27 15.72 13.43 -49.96
CA PRO A 27 16.76 13.17 -48.97
C PRO A 27 16.15 12.51 -47.73
N ALA A 28 16.70 11.37 -47.32
CA ALA A 28 16.26 10.67 -46.13
C ALA A 28 16.27 11.64 -44.93
N PRO A 29 15.19 11.73 -44.14
CA PRO A 29 15.15 12.57 -42.95
C PRO A 29 16.37 12.27 -42.08
N ALA A 30 17.10 13.31 -41.70
CA ALA A 30 18.25 13.15 -40.82
C ALA A 30 17.82 12.40 -39.55
N PRO A 31 18.60 11.41 -39.08
CA PRO A 31 18.25 10.62 -37.91
C PRO A 31 17.97 11.55 -36.73
N SER A 32 16.76 11.45 -36.18
CA SER A 32 16.36 12.21 -35.00
C SER A 32 17.34 11.91 -33.87
N ALA A 33 17.86 12.97 -33.24
CA ALA A 33 18.80 12.83 -32.14
C ALA A 33 18.21 11.90 -31.06
N ALA A 34 19.02 10.95 -30.60
CA ALA A 34 18.63 10.05 -29.53
C ALA A 34 18.26 10.88 -28.28
N PRO A 35 17.15 10.57 -27.58
CA PRO A 35 16.79 11.25 -26.35
C PRO A 35 17.95 11.19 -25.36
N ALA A 36 18.30 12.33 -24.77
CA ALA A 36 19.30 12.37 -23.72
C ALA A 36 18.86 11.49 -22.54
N PRO A 37 19.80 10.80 -21.86
CA PRO A 37 19.47 9.95 -20.72
C PRO A 37 18.79 10.78 -19.62
N SER A 38 17.62 10.32 -19.18
CA SER A 38 16.92 10.91 -18.03
C SER A 38 17.78 10.76 -16.78
N ALA A 39 17.77 11.77 -15.91
CA ALA A 39 18.44 11.70 -14.62
C ALA A 39 17.85 10.53 -13.80
N ALA A 40 18.71 9.89 -13.00
CA ALA A 40 18.30 8.85 -12.07
C ALA A 40 17.44 9.46 -10.94
N PRO A 41 16.43 8.73 -10.44
CA PRO A 41 15.64 9.16 -9.28
C PRO A 41 16.52 9.36 -8.05
N ALA A 42 16.14 10.32 -7.20
CA ALA A 42 16.74 10.45 -5.88
C ALA A 42 16.38 9.25 -4.99
N PRO A 43 17.23 8.88 -4.01
CA PRO A 43 16.89 7.86 -3.02
C PRO A 43 15.67 8.26 -2.19
N ALA A 44 14.80 7.28 -1.88
CA ALA A 44 13.68 7.48 -0.97
C ALA A 44 14.17 7.78 0.46
N THR A 45 13.48 8.68 1.14
CA THR A 45 13.70 8.95 2.57
C THR A 45 13.06 7.84 3.42
N PRO A 46 13.50 7.64 4.68
CA PRO A 46 12.85 6.72 5.59
C PRO A 46 11.34 6.98 5.75
N GLU A 47 10.94 8.25 5.75
CA GLU A 47 9.55 8.68 5.83
C GLU A 47 8.74 8.26 4.58
N ASP A 48 9.34 8.34 3.39
CA ASP A 48 8.68 7.88 2.15
C ASP A 48 8.40 6.37 2.20
N VAL A 49 9.35 5.59 2.72
CA VAL A 49 9.18 4.14 2.88
C VAL A 49 8.04 3.83 3.86
N VAL A 50 8.01 4.51 5.00
CA VAL A 50 6.94 4.33 5.99
C VAL A 50 5.57 4.72 5.43
N CYS A 51 5.48 5.84 4.72
CA CYS A 51 4.22 6.26 4.11
C CYS A 51 3.76 5.32 2.99
N GLN A 52 4.69 4.75 2.21
CA GLN A 52 4.38 3.72 1.23
C GLN A 52 3.84 2.45 1.91
N ASP A 53 4.51 1.96 2.95
CA ASP A 53 4.06 0.77 3.71
C ASP A 53 2.65 0.96 4.32
N TYR A 54 2.35 2.17 4.80
CA TYR A 54 1.02 2.51 5.29
C TYR A 54 -0.02 2.52 4.18
N THR A 55 0.28 3.16 3.05
CA THR A 55 -0.62 3.20 1.89
C THR A 55 -0.97 1.79 1.42
N ASP A 56 0.02 0.91 1.36
CA ASP A 56 -0.17 -0.50 0.97
C ASP A 56 -1.03 -1.28 1.99
N SER A 57 -0.95 -0.93 3.27
CA SER A 57 -1.67 -1.62 4.36
C SER A 57 -3.04 -1.01 4.70
N GLU A 58 -3.31 0.23 4.27
CA GLU A 58 -4.45 1.03 4.70
C GLU A 58 -5.80 0.35 4.41
N SER A 59 -5.95 -0.17 3.20
CA SER A 59 -7.17 -0.88 2.77
C SER A 59 -7.48 -2.10 3.65
N VAL A 60 -6.45 -2.81 4.09
CA VAL A 60 -6.56 -3.98 4.98
C VAL A 60 -7.03 -3.55 6.37
N VAL A 61 -6.43 -2.49 6.93
CA VAL A 61 -6.82 -1.99 8.26
C VAL A 61 -8.25 -1.44 8.24
N ARG A 62 -8.64 -0.70 7.20
CA ARG A 62 -10.01 -0.21 7.03
C ARG A 62 -11.02 -1.34 6.91
N GLN A 63 -10.73 -2.34 6.10
CA GLN A 63 -11.61 -3.51 5.95
C GLN A 63 -11.72 -4.30 7.26
N ALA A 64 -10.62 -4.42 8.02
CA ALA A 64 -10.61 -5.04 9.33
C ALA A 64 -11.49 -4.28 10.33
N ALA A 65 -11.32 -2.96 10.43
CA ALA A 65 -12.09 -2.10 11.32
C ALA A 65 -13.59 -2.11 11.01
N ASP A 66 -13.94 -2.09 9.73
CA ASP A 66 -15.33 -2.20 9.28
C ASP A 66 -15.92 -3.58 9.62
N ALA A 67 -15.14 -4.67 9.47
CA ALA A 67 -15.55 -6.00 9.91
C ALA A 67 -15.76 -6.07 11.44
N MET A 68 -14.85 -5.48 12.23
CA MET A 68 -14.96 -5.38 13.69
C MET A 68 -16.22 -4.62 14.10
N THR A 69 -16.60 -3.58 13.39
CA THR A 69 -17.80 -2.77 13.67
C THR A 69 -19.09 -3.54 13.37
N ARG A 70 -19.08 -4.42 12.37
CA ARG A 70 -20.29 -5.11 11.88
C ARG A 70 -20.54 -6.46 12.53
N MET A 71 -19.49 -7.14 13.02
CA MET A 71 -19.61 -8.50 13.52
C MET A 71 -18.66 -8.74 14.71
N PRO A 72 -19.03 -9.63 15.64
CA PRO A 72 -18.10 -10.11 16.65
C PRO A 72 -16.87 -10.76 16.01
N VAL A 73 -15.69 -10.45 16.54
CA VAL A 73 -14.40 -10.96 16.06
C VAL A 73 -13.66 -11.71 17.16
N LEU A 74 -12.75 -12.60 16.77
CA LEU A 74 -11.84 -13.27 17.70
C LEU A 74 -10.70 -12.30 18.05
N PRO A 75 -10.49 -11.91 19.32
CA PRO A 75 -9.40 -11.00 19.70
C PRO A 75 -8.02 -11.47 19.26
N ALA A 76 -7.75 -12.79 19.30
CA ALA A 76 -6.49 -13.34 18.81
C ALA A 76 -6.28 -13.10 17.30
N GLY A 77 -7.36 -13.11 16.51
CA GLY A 77 -7.30 -12.81 15.08
C GLY A 77 -6.96 -11.34 14.82
N VAL A 78 -7.53 -10.42 15.61
CA VAL A 78 -7.25 -8.98 15.51
C VAL A 78 -5.79 -8.67 15.86
N ALA A 79 -5.26 -9.28 16.92
CA ALA A 79 -3.86 -9.10 17.32
C ALA A 79 -2.88 -9.55 16.21
N VAL A 80 -3.17 -10.67 15.54
CA VAL A 80 -2.36 -11.14 14.40
C VAL A 80 -2.46 -10.20 13.21
N LEU A 81 -3.68 -9.73 12.90
CA LEU A 81 -3.95 -8.86 11.76
C LEU A 81 -3.25 -7.50 11.89
N LEU A 82 -3.22 -6.94 13.10
CA LEU A 82 -2.63 -5.61 13.38
C LEU A 82 -1.14 -5.66 13.72
N LEU A 83 -0.53 -6.85 13.75
CA LEU A 83 0.88 -7.01 14.08
C LEU A 83 1.80 -6.25 13.10
N GLY A 84 1.49 -6.30 11.80
CA GLY A 84 2.26 -5.59 10.77
C GLY A 84 2.23 -4.08 10.97
N SER A 85 1.04 -3.52 11.19
CA SER A 85 0.86 -2.08 11.46
C SER A 85 1.62 -1.64 12.70
N ARG A 86 1.62 -2.46 13.76
CA ARG A 86 2.37 -2.18 14.98
C ARG A 86 3.88 -2.19 14.77
N GLN A 87 4.40 -3.14 13.97
CA GLN A 87 5.82 -3.22 13.62
C GLN A 87 6.25 -1.98 12.82
N VAL A 88 5.46 -1.58 11.82
CA VAL A 88 5.72 -0.37 11.03
C VAL A 88 5.71 0.88 11.91
N ALA A 89 4.70 1.04 12.77
CA ALA A 89 4.57 2.18 13.67
C ALA A 89 5.69 2.29 14.71
N THR A 90 6.34 1.17 15.05
CA THR A 90 7.45 1.12 16.02
C THR A 90 8.81 1.09 15.34
N THR A 91 8.86 1.05 14.01
CA THR A 91 10.11 1.11 13.25
C THR A 91 10.69 2.52 13.39
N GLY A 92 11.87 2.62 14.00
CA GLY A 92 12.57 3.89 14.19
C GLY A 92 13.03 4.51 12.87
N GLY A 93 13.63 5.71 12.95
CA GLY A 93 14.17 6.41 11.79
C GLY A 93 13.27 7.48 11.20
N VAL A 94 11.99 7.53 11.61
CA VAL A 94 11.10 8.66 11.31
C VAL A 94 11.55 9.88 12.11
N THR A 95 12.07 10.89 11.41
CA THR A 95 12.52 12.14 12.04
C THR A 95 11.40 13.16 12.18
N ASP A 96 10.40 13.07 11.32
CA ASP A 96 9.23 13.94 11.31
C ASP A 96 8.36 13.81 12.59
N PRO A 97 8.07 14.92 13.28
CA PRO A 97 7.32 14.88 14.53
C PRO A 97 5.83 14.58 14.35
N GLU A 98 5.20 15.01 13.24
CA GLU A 98 3.77 14.75 12.99
C GLU A 98 3.55 13.27 12.67
N LEU A 99 4.37 12.71 11.78
CA LEU A 99 4.30 11.29 11.42
C LEU A 99 4.58 10.41 12.65
N ARG A 100 5.56 10.79 13.48
CA ARG A 100 5.83 10.08 14.73
C ARG A 100 4.65 10.15 15.70
N ALA A 101 4.00 11.31 15.83
CA ALA A 101 2.81 11.44 16.68
C ALA A 101 1.66 10.56 16.18
N ALA A 102 1.42 10.54 14.86
CA ALA A 102 0.40 9.69 14.24
C ALA A 102 0.70 8.19 14.44
N GLN A 103 1.97 7.76 14.33
CA GLN A 103 2.40 6.39 14.63
C GLN A 103 2.14 6.02 16.10
N VAL A 104 2.44 6.92 17.04
CA VAL A 104 2.17 6.69 18.47
C VAL A 104 0.67 6.53 18.72
N GLU A 105 -0.18 7.35 18.11
CA GLU A 105 -1.63 7.22 18.25
C GLU A 105 -2.15 5.91 17.65
N LEU A 106 -1.60 5.46 16.52
CA LEU A 106 -1.95 4.15 15.96
C LEU A 106 -1.60 3.00 16.91
N VAL A 107 -0.42 3.01 17.52
CA VAL A 107 -0.06 1.98 18.52
C VAL A 107 -1.01 2.04 19.71
N ALA A 108 -1.33 3.24 20.21
CA ALA A 108 -2.26 3.40 21.31
C ALA A 108 -3.69 2.91 20.96
N ALA A 109 -4.13 3.08 19.72
CA ALA A 109 -5.41 2.56 19.24
C ALA A 109 -5.42 1.02 19.14
N ILE A 110 -4.30 0.41 18.72
CA ILE A 110 -4.15 -1.06 18.73
C ILE A 110 -4.16 -1.60 20.16
N ASP A 111 -3.44 -0.95 21.08
CA ASP A 111 -3.43 -1.34 22.49
C ASP A 111 -4.80 -1.21 23.16
N ASP A 112 -5.59 -0.22 22.74
CA ASP A 112 -6.97 -0.06 23.18
C ASP A 112 -7.86 -1.23 22.73
N LEU A 113 -7.78 -1.65 21.46
CA LEU A 113 -8.49 -2.84 20.96
C LEU A 113 -8.10 -4.12 21.73
N ASP A 114 -6.81 -4.29 22.03
CA ASP A 114 -6.32 -5.42 22.84
C ASP A 114 -6.86 -5.36 24.28
N ALA A 115 -6.98 -4.16 24.85
CA ALA A 115 -7.58 -3.96 26.17
C ALA A 115 -9.08 -4.25 26.17
N GLN A 116 -9.83 -3.77 25.17
CA GLN A 116 -11.25 -4.06 24.98
C GLN A 116 -11.50 -5.56 24.85
N GLY A 117 -10.71 -6.25 24.02
CA GLY A 117 -10.81 -7.70 23.83
C GLY A 117 -10.65 -8.46 25.14
N ARG A 118 -9.63 -8.12 25.95
CA ARG A 118 -9.43 -8.72 27.28
C ARG A 118 -10.56 -8.40 28.26
N ALA A 119 -11.06 -7.17 28.26
CA ALA A 119 -12.14 -6.75 29.14
C ALA A 119 -13.46 -7.48 28.83
N LEU A 120 -13.80 -7.64 27.54
CA LEU A 120 -15.03 -8.26 27.08
C LEU A 120 -15.04 -9.79 27.22
N LEU A 121 -13.88 -10.44 27.12
CA LEU A 121 -13.76 -11.88 27.33
C LEU A 121 -13.99 -12.29 28.79
N GLY A 122 -13.69 -11.41 29.75
CA GLY A 122 -13.67 -11.76 31.16
C GLY A 122 -12.53 -12.73 31.53
N PRO A 123 -12.44 -13.14 32.81
CA PRO A 123 -11.30 -13.93 33.31
C PRO A 123 -11.22 -15.36 32.76
N ASP A 124 -12.36 -15.95 32.37
CA ASP A 124 -12.44 -17.32 31.86
C ASP A 124 -12.52 -17.41 30.33
N GLY A 125 -12.55 -16.25 29.64
CA GLY A 125 -12.72 -16.19 28.19
C GLY A 125 -11.49 -16.64 27.42
N ASN A 126 -11.72 -17.29 26.28
CA ASN A 126 -10.68 -17.78 25.38
C ASN A 126 -10.63 -16.92 24.11
N ALA A 127 -9.59 -16.08 23.98
CA ALA A 127 -9.39 -15.18 22.84
C ALA A 127 -9.32 -15.85 21.46
N ALA A 128 -9.12 -17.17 21.40
CA ALA A 128 -9.08 -17.94 20.17
C ALA A 128 -10.41 -18.63 19.82
N ARG A 129 -11.42 -18.58 20.72
CA ARG A 129 -12.72 -19.25 20.53
C ARG A 129 -13.91 -18.32 20.72
N ASP A 130 -13.80 -17.39 21.65
CA ASP A 130 -14.89 -16.52 22.05
C ASP A 130 -14.78 -15.20 21.28
N ALA A 131 -15.82 -14.92 20.49
CA ALA A 131 -15.90 -13.70 19.71
C ALA A 131 -16.47 -12.56 20.55
N VAL A 132 -15.90 -11.36 20.41
CA VAL A 132 -16.32 -10.16 21.11
C VAL A 132 -16.53 -9.01 20.13
N GLN A 133 -17.40 -8.07 20.50
CA GLN A 133 -17.67 -6.87 19.73
C GLN A 133 -16.66 -5.79 20.12
N LEU A 134 -15.73 -5.45 19.23
CA LEU A 134 -14.74 -4.40 19.47
C LEU A 134 -15.22 -3.06 18.90
N ASP A 135 -14.79 -1.97 19.51
CA ASP A 135 -14.95 -0.60 19.03
C ASP A 135 -13.70 -0.18 18.24
N ALA A 136 -13.87 -0.07 16.92
CA ALA A 136 -12.80 0.27 15.99
C ALA A 136 -12.74 1.77 15.64
N GLU A 137 -13.52 2.64 16.30
CA GLU A 137 -13.56 4.07 15.96
C GLU A 137 -12.17 4.73 16.11
N ARG A 138 -11.47 4.41 17.21
CA ARG A 138 -10.16 4.99 17.49
C ARG A 138 -9.09 4.58 16.47
N ILE A 139 -9.08 3.32 16.03
CA ILE A 139 -8.11 2.87 15.02
C ILE A 139 -8.39 3.50 13.64
N LEU A 140 -9.66 3.70 13.29
CA LEU A 140 -10.04 4.41 12.06
C LEU A 140 -9.60 5.88 12.08
N ALA A 141 -9.75 6.55 13.23
CA ALA A 141 -9.27 7.92 13.42
C ALA A 141 -7.74 8.00 13.27
N ALA A 142 -7.00 7.07 13.90
CA ALA A 142 -5.54 7.01 13.81
C ALA A 142 -5.03 6.78 12.37
N VAL A 143 -5.66 5.85 11.64
CA VAL A 143 -5.31 5.59 10.22
C VAL A 143 -5.58 6.81 9.34
N THR A 144 -6.70 7.49 9.56
CA THR A 144 -7.05 8.72 8.81
C THR A 144 -6.03 9.84 9.06
N GLU A 145 -5.51 9.95 10.29
CA GLU A 145 -4.47 10.92 10.61
C GLU A 145 -3.13 10.58 9.93
N ILE A 146 -2.76 9.30 9.86
CA ILE A 146 -1.56 8.88 9.11
C ILE A 146 -1.70 9.19 7.62
N GLU A 147 -2.86 8.91 7.01
CA GLU A 147 -3.14 9.25 5.61
C GLU A 147 -3.01 10.76 5.38
N ARG A 148 -3.56 11.58 6.29
CA ARG A 148 -3.43 13.05 6.22
C ARG A 148 -1.97 13.49 6.24
N VAL A 149 -1.15 12.94 7.14
CA VAL A 149 0.27 13.28 7.27
C VAL A 149 1.08 12.81 6.06
N CYS A 150 0.80 11.61 5.54
CA CYS A 150 1.51 11.05 4.39
C CYS A 150 1.10 11.71 3.07
N GLY A 151 -0.17 12.09 2.89
CA GLY A 151 -0.65 12.77 1.69
C GLY A 151 -0.20 14.23 1.57
N ALA A 152 0.36 14.81 2.63
CA ALA A 152 0.94 16.16 2.61
C ALA A 152 2.41 16.20 2.13
N ARG A 153 3.00 15.03 1.81
CA ARG A 153 4.38 14.87 1.33
C ARG A 153 4.43 14.69 -0.18
#